data_AF-A0A091SUY5-F1
#
_entry.id   AF-A0A091SUY5-F1
#
_cell.length_a   1.000
_cell.length_b   1.000
_cell.length_c   1.000
_cell.angle_alpha   90.00
_cell.angle_beta   90.00
_cell.angle_gamma   90.00
#
_symmetry.space_group_name_H-M   'P 1'
#
loop_
_entity.id
_entity.type
_entity.pdbx_description
1 polymer ?
#
loop_
_entity_poly.entity_id
_entity_poly.type
_entity_poly.pdbx_seq_one_letter_code
_entity_poly.pdbx_strand_id
1 'polypeptide(L)'
;PVRLAPEREFIKSLIAIGKRLATLPTKEQKTQRLISELGLPTAGFDHHVVRVPHTQAVVLNSKDKAPYLIYVEVLECDNFDTANVPARIPENRIRSTRSAENLPECGITHEQRTSSFTTVPNYDNDDEAWSVDDIVELQVEVLGVRGGGTFSLNNGFRCLTAPSCRRRLSEQLAHTPTSFRRDPEDPSAVALKEPWQEKVRRIREGSPYGHLPSWRLLSVIVKCGDDLRQELLAFQVLKQLQSIWEQERVPLWIKPYKILVISADSGMIEPVVNAVSIHQIKKQSLLSLLDYFLQEHGNYNTESFLTAQRNFVQSCAGYCLVCYLLQVKDRHNGNILLDADGHIIHIDFGFILSSSPRNLGFETSAFKLTTEFVDVMGGLDGDMFNYYKMLMLQGLIAARKHMDKVVQIVEIMQQG
;
A
#
# COMPACT_ATOMS: atom_id res chain seq x y z
N PRO A 1 16.65 -29.39 -4.62
CA PRO A 1 17.42 -29.23 -3.35
C PRO A 1 16.47 -29.08 -2.15
N VAL A 2 16.66 -29.90 -1.11
CA VAL A 2 15.83 -29.89 0.12
C VAL A 2 15.90 -28.54 0.86
N ARG A 3 17.04 -27.84 0.73
CA ARG A 3 17.26 -26.50 1.32
C ARG A 3 16.23 -25.44 0.91
N LEU A 4 15.69 -25.51 -0.32
CA LEU A 4 14.72 -24.55 -0.84
C LEU A 4 13.26 -25.01 -0.67
N ALA A 5 13.04 -26.11 0.08
CA ALA A 5 11.70 -26.67 0.22
C ALA A 5 10.72 -25.71 0.91
N PRO A 6 11.06 -25.06 2.05
CA PRO A 6 10.16 -24.14 2.74
C PRO A 6 9.72 -22.97 1.86
N GLU A 7 10.66 -22.33 1.15
CA GLU A 7 10.36 -21.19 0.28
C GLU A 7 9.51 -21.61 -0.92
N ARG A 8 9.79 -22.78 -1.50
CA ARG A 8 8.98 -23.33 -2.57
C ARG A 8 7.57 -23.64 -2.10
N GLU A 9 7.38 -24.15 -0.89
CA GLU A 9 6.06 -24.41 -0.32
C GLU A 9 5.30 -23.13 -0.01
N PHE A 10 5.98 -22.11 0.50
CA PHE A 10 5.40 -20.78 0.74
C PHE A 10 4.91 -20.16 -0.59
N ILE A 11 5.77 -20.13 -1.61
CA ILE A 11 5.41 -19.61 -2.93
C ILE A 11 4.26 -20.42 -3.53
N LYS A 12 4.33 -21.76 -3.50
CA LYS A 12 3.24 -22.64 -3.99
C LYS A 12 1.92 -22.36 -3.27
N SER A 13 1.95 -22.10 -1.96
CA SER A 13 0.76 -21.78 -1.18
C SER A 13 0.12 -20.47 -1.65
N LEU A 14 0.91 -19.41 -1.86
CA LEU A 14 0.41 -18.14 -2.40
C LEU A 14 -0.19 -18.31 -3.80
N ILE A 15 0.48 -19.03 -4.69
CA ILE A 15 -0.04 -19.29 -6.04
C ILE A 15 -1.33 -20.12 -5.99
N ALA A 16 -1.41 -21.11 -5.10
CA ALA A 16 -2.59 -21.95 -4.92
C ALA A 16 -3.80 -21.14 -4.39
N ILE A 17 -3.57 -20.18 -3.48
CA ILE A 17 -4.62 -19.25 -3.03
C ILE A 17 -5.15 -18.48 -4.23
N GLY A 18 -4.29 -17.87 -5.05
CA GLY A 18 -4.71 -17.11 -6.23
C GLY A 18 -5.55 -17.93 -7.21
N LYS A 19 -5.15 -19.18 -7.48
CA LYS A 19 -5.92 -20.11 -8.32
C LYS A 19 -7.31 -20.42 -7.74
N ARG A 20 -7.46 -20.50 -6.42
CA ARG A 20 -8.76 -20.67 -5.75
C ARG A 20 -9.64 -19.42 -5.83
N LEU A 21 -9.05 -18.22 -5.82
CA LEU A 21 -9.81 -16.97 -5.94
C LEU A 21 -10.42 -16.78 -7.33
N ALA A 22 -9.82 -17.36 -8.36
CA ALA A 22 -10.32 -17.27 -9.74
C ALA A 22 -11.73 -17.87 -9.92
N THR A 23 -12.17 -18.77 -9.03
CA THR A 23 -13.49 -19.41 -9.12
C THR A 23 -14.64 -18.53 -8.62
N LEU A 24 -14.32 -17.44 -7.90
CA LEU A 24 -15.31 -16.54 -7.32
C LEU A 24 -15.63 -15.40 -8.31
N PRO A 25 -16.89 -14.93 -8.40
CA PRO A 25 -17.27 -13.89 -9.35
C PRO A 25 -16.91 -12.47 -8.91
N THR A 26 -17.08 -12.13 -7.62
CA THR A 26 -16.97 -10.73 -7.16
C THR A 26 -15.70 -10.44 -6.37
N LYS A 27 -15.27 -9.17 -6.39
CA LYS A 27 -14.04 -8.70 -5.73
C LYS A 27 -14.12 -8.84 -4.20
N GLU A 28 -15.30 -8.63 -3.63
CA GLU A 28 -15.55 -8.70 -2.18
C GLU A 28 -15.48 -10.15 -1.72
N GLN A 29 -16.10 -11.09 -2.45
CA GLN A 29 -16.02 -12.52 -2.17
C GLN A 29 -14.58 -13.02 -2.27
N LYS A 30 -13.85 -12.62 -3.32
CA LYS A 30 -12.42 -12.93 -3.48
C LYS A 30 -11.60 -12.39 -2.31
N THR A 31 -11.83 -11.15 -1.90
CA THR A 31 -11.10 -10.53 -0.78
C THR A 31 -11.41 -11.23 0.55
N GLN A 32 -12.67 -11.55 0.84
CA GLN A 32 -13.05 -12.26 2.05
C GLN A 32 -12.43 -13.67 2.10
N ARG A 33 -12.43 -14.39 0.97
CA ARG A 33 -11.78 -15.70 0.87
C ARG A 33 -10.26 -15.60 1.03
N LEU A 34 -9.63 -14.59 0.43
CA LEU A 34 -8.20 -14.32 0.56
C LEU A 34 -7.80 -14.12 2.02
N ILE A 35 -8.54 -13.27 2.75
CA ILE A 35 -8.31 -13.03 4.19
C ILE A 35 -8.43 -14.34 4.99
N SER A 36 -9.43 -15.17 4.70
CA SER A 36 -9.62 -16.46 5.36
C SER A 36 -8.49 -17.45 5.10
N GLU A 37 -7.98 -17.51 3.86
CA GLU A 37 -6.91 -18.44 3.47
C GLU A 37 -5.56 -18.02 4.07
N LEU A 38 -5.29 -16.72 4.11
CA LEU A 38 -4.08 -16.16 4.74
C LEU A 38 -4.12 -16.22 6.28
N GLY A 39 -5.31 -16.29 6.87
CA GLY A 39 -5.51 -16.41 8.32
C GLY A 39 -5.27 -17.82 8.86
N LEU A 40 -5.24 -18.84 8.00
CA LEU A 40 -4.84 -20.18 8.41
C LEU A 40 -3.32 -20.17 8.71
N PRO A 41 -2.87 -20.73 9.84
CA PRO A 41 -1.45 -20.87 10.12
C PRO A 41 -0.86 -21.79 9.05
N THR A 42 -0.26 -21.20 8.02
CA THR A 42 0.56 -21.95 7.10
C THR A 42 1.69 -22.57 7.93
N ALA A 43 1.90 -23.86 7.74
CA ALA A 43 2.82 -24.67 8.52
C ALA A 43 4.19 -23.98 8.59
N GLY A 44 4.88 -24.11 9.72
CA GLY A 44 6.13 -23.41 9.99
C GLY A 44 7.11 -23.52 8.83
N PHE A 45 7.54 -22.37 8.32
CA PHE A 45 8.59 -22.27 7.31
C PHE A 45 9.78 -21.55 7.92
N ASP A 46 10.95 -22.13 7.71
CA ASP A 46 12.23 -21.54 8.04
C ASP A 46 12.58 -20.54 6.94
N HIS A 47 13.12 -19.37 7.33
CA HIS A 47 13.26 -18.08 6.61
C HIS A 47 12.12 -17.08 6.91
N HIS A 48 12.40 -16.02 7.67
CA HIS A 48 11.41 -15.49 8.62
C HIS A 48 10.51 -14.40 8.06
N VAL A 49 9.73 -14.76 7.05
CA VAL A 49 8.36 -14.27 7.02
C VAL A 49 7.72 -14.67 8.35
N VAL A 50 7.63 -13.72 9.27
CA VAL A 50 7.16 -14.00 10.64
C VAL A 50 5.65 -13.92 10.74
N ARG A 51 5.01 -13.14 9.86
CA ARG A 51 3.57 -12.92 9.85
C ARG A 51 3.09 -12.33 8.53
N VAL A 52 1.88 -12.71 8.13
CA VAL A 52 1.12 -12.05 7.07
C VAL A 52 -0.12 -11.43 7.69
N PRO A 53 -0.23 -10.09 7.83
CA PRO A 53 -1.42 -9.41 8.32
C PRO A 53 -2.59 -9.58 7.34
N HIS A 54 -3.27 -10.72 7.46
CA HIS A 54 -4.31 -11.17 6.53
C HIS A 54 -5.45 -10.16 6.35
N THR A 55 -5.83 -9.42 7.40
CA THR A 55 -6.91 -8.39 7.32
C THR A 55 -6.60 -7.21 6.41
N GLN A 56 -5.33 -7.01 6.05
CA GLN A 56 -4.88 -5.93 5.18
C GLN A 56 -4.76 -6.37 3.71
N ALA A 57 -4.88 -7.67 3.42
CA ALA A 57 -4.80 -8.17 2.06
C ALA A 57 -6.00 -7.72 1.22
N VAL A 58 -5.77 -7.41 -0.05
CA VAL A 58 -6.82 -6.91 -0.95
C VAL A 58 -6.66 -7.46 -2.36
N VAL A 59 -7.76 -7.81 -3.00
CA VAL A 59 -7.78 -8.18 -4.42
C VAL A 59 -7.83 -6.91 -5.25
N LEU A 60 -7.06 -6.83 -6.34
CA LEU A 60 -6.96 -5.60 -7.14
C LEU A 60 -8.03 -5.53 -8.23
N ASN A 61 -8.42 -6.66 -8.82
CA ASN A 61 -9.40 -6.71 -9.90
C ASN A 61 -10.38 -7.90 -9.76
N SER A 62 -11.60 -7.75 -10.26
CA SER A 62 -12.62 -8.80 -10.32
C SER A 62 -12.44 -9.76 -11.50
N LYS A 63 -11.59 -9.44 -12.50
CA LYS A 63 -11.28 -10.31 -13.65
C LYS A 63 -10.79 -11.72 -13.23
N ASP A 64 -10.87 -12.68 -14.14
CA ASP A 64 -10.66 -14.12 -13.89
C ASP A 64 -9.34 -14.45 -13.17
N LYS A 65 -8.25 -13.77 -13.51
CA LYS A 65 -6.91 -14.02 -12.93
C LYS A 65 -6.63 -13.27 -11.62
N ALA A 66 -7.57 -12.41 -11.19
CA ALA A 66 -7.62 -11.68 -9.93
C ALA A 66 -6.29 -11.50 -9.18
N PRO A 67 -5.40 -10.61 -9.64
CA PRO A 67 -4.19 -10.29 -8.91
C PRO A 67 -4.54 -9.72 -7.54
N TYR A 68 -3.75 -10.06 -6.52
CA TYR A 68 -4.01 -9.63 -5.15
C TYR A 68 -2.75 -9.12 -4.46
N LEU A 69 -2.92 -8.10 -3.62
CA LEU A 69 -1.90 -7.43 -2.84
C LEU A 69 -1.90 -7.97 -1.42
N ILE A 70 -0.72 -8.36 -0.94
CA ILE A 70 -0.50 -8.75 0.46
C ILE A 70 0.63 -7.92 1.07
N TYR A 71 0.58 -7.81 2.38
CA TYR A 71 1.65 -7.26 3.19
C TYR A 71 2.30 -8.39 3.98
N VAL A 72 3.62 -8.35 4.12
CA VAL A 72 4.40 -9.44 4.72
C VAL A 72 5.34 -8.82 5.75
N GLU A 73 5.22 -9.26 6.99
CA GLU A 73 6.12 -8.88 8.07
C GLU A 73 7.35 -9.79 8.04
N VAL A 74 8.53 -9.17 8.04
CA VAL A 74 9.82 -9.88 7.98
C VAL A 74 10.76 -9.35 9.06
N LEU A 75 11.69 -10.20 9.49
CA LEU A 75 12.80 -9.79 10.34
C LEU A 75 14.08 -9.78 9.50
N GLU A 76 14.69 -8.60 9.38
CA GLU A 76 15.95 -8.40 8.69
C GLU A 76 17.09 -9.14 9.41
N CYS A 77 17.97 -9.77 8.64
CA CYS A 77 19.13 -10.50 9.14
C CYS A 77 20.35 -10.22 8.26
N ASP A 78 21.54 -10.23 8.84
CA ASP A 78 22.78 -9.88 8.13
C ASP A 78 23.15 -10.89 7.05
N ASN A 79 22.92 -12.18 7.33
CA ASN A 79 23.12 -13.25 6.36
C ASN A 79 22.08 -14.34 6.54
N PHE A 80 21.27 -14.50 5.50
CA PHE A 80 20.18 -15.47 5.41
C PHE A 80 20.63 -16.93 5.58
N ASP A 81 21.84 -17.26 5.11
CA ASP A 81 22.35 -18.63 5.10
C ASP A 81 22.85 -19.09 6.47
N THR A 82 23.18 -18.14 7.35
CA THR A 82 23.75 -18.41 8.68
C THR A 82 22.81 -18.05 9.83
N ALA A 83 21.78 -17.24 9.56
CA ALA A 83 20.85 -16.79 10.59
C ALA A 83 19.85 -17.90 10.99
N ASN A 84 19.70 -18.10 12.29
CA ASN A 84 18.71 -19.02 12.85
C ASN A 84 17.28 -18.50 12.67
N VAL A 85 16.32 -19.40 12.88
CA VAL A 85 14.90 -19.13 12.73
C VAL A 85 14.28 -18.46 13.96
N PRO A 86 13.83 -17.19 13.89
CA PRO A 86 13.02 -16.54 14.90
C PRO A 86 11.91 -17.41 15.45
N ALA A 87 11.88 -17.51 16.78
CA ALA A 87 10.82 -18.19 17.49
C ALA A 87 9.48 -17.47 17.29
N ARG A 88 8.41 -18.24 17.11
CA ARG A 88 7.06 -17.72 16.93
C ARG A 88 6.57 -17.04 18.21
N ILE A 89 6.15 -15.78 18.12
CA ILE A 89 5.52 -15.04 19.22
C ILE A 89 3.99 -15.19 19.11
N PRO A 90 3.29 -15.76 20.11
CA PRO A 90 1.83 -15.90 20.06
C PRO A 90 1.11 -14.55 20.00
N GLU A 91 0.04 -14.46 19.21
CA GLU A 91 -0.72 -13.21 19.01
C GLU A 91 -1.36 -12.65 20.29
N ASN A 92 -1.59 -13.49 21.30
CA ASN A 92 -2.16 -13.07 22.59
C ASN A 92 -1.16 -12.35 23.51
N ARG A 93 0.13 -12.26 23.14
CA ARG A 93 1.17 -11.60 23.92
C ARG A 93 1.45 -10.18 23.43
N ILE A 94 0.39 -9.40 23.14
CA ILE A 94 0.52 -7.95 23.01
C ILE A 94 0.87 -7.45 24.42
N ARG A 95 2.17 -7.25 24.68
CA ARG A 95 2.62 -6.64 25.92
C ARG A 95 2.10 -5.21 25.92
N SER A 96 1.11 -4.93 26.78
CA SER A 96 0.82 -3.58 27.26
C SER A 96 2.02 -3.07 28.05
N THR A 97 3.13 -2.73 27.39
CA THR A 97 4.27 -2.04 28.00
C THR A 97 4.27 -0.60 27.51
N ARG A 98 3.31 0.17 28.01
CA ARG A 98 3.55 1.57 28.34
C ARG A 98 3.24 1.67 29.84
N SER A 99 4.20 2.22 30.60
CA SER A 99 4.13 2.60 32.02
C SER A 99 4.87 1.78 33.08
N ALA A 100 5.88 0.94 32.77
CA ALA A 100 6.65 0.26 33.84
C ALA A 100 8.17 0.54 33.86
N GLU A 101 8.75 1.20 32.85
CA GLU A 101 10.22 1.36 32.77
C GLU A 101 10.76 2.73 33.24
N ASN A 102 9.94 3.56 33.90
CA ASN A 102 10.37 4.83 34.48
C ASN A 102 9.95 4.96 35.96
N LEU A 103 10.39 4.03 36.81
CA LEU A 103 10.38 4.23 38.26
C LEU A 103 11.80 4.07 38.79
N PRO A 104 12.36 5.08 39.48
CA PRO A 104 13.67 4.95 40.12
C PRO A 104 13.61 3.91 41.25
N GLU A 105 14.65 3.09 41.35
CA GLU A 105 14.86 2.11 42.41
C GLU A 105 14.75 2.77 43.79
N CYS A 106 13.67 2.47 44.52
CA CYS A 106 13.60 2.70 45.96
C CYS A 106 13.72 1.34 46.65
N GLY A 107 14.88 1.13 47.27
CA GLY A 107 15.22 -0.12 47.93
C GLY A 107 14.30 -0.41 49.11
N ILE A 108 13.71 -1.61 49.10
CA ILE A 108 13.17 -2.23 50.31
C ILE A 108 13.59 -3.70 50.28
N THR A 109 14.19 -4.10 51.40
CA THR A 109 14.87 -5.36 51.67
C THR A 109 13.97 -6.60 51.62
N HIS A 110 14.65 -7.71 51.36
CA HIS A 110 14.16 -9.07 51.21
C HIS A 110 13.60 -9.64 52.52
N GLU A 111 12.28 -9.64 52.72
CA GLU A 111 11.58 -10.61 53.59
C GLU A 111 10.05 -10.54 53.37
N GLN A 112 9.38 -11.68 53.55
CA GLN A 112 7.92 -11.91 53.40
C GLN A 112 7.42 -12.24 51.98
N ARG A 113 7.99 -13.30 51.40
CA ARG A 113 7.15 -14.29 50.71
C ARG A 113 6.47 -15.16 51.77
N THR A 114 5.15 -15.36 51.61
CA THR A 114 4.31 -16.52 51.99
C THR A 114 3.07 -16.13 52.80
N SER A 115 1.99 -16.87 52.51
CA SER A 115 0.72 -16.98 53.26
C SER A 115 -0.22 -15.76 53.17
N SER A 116 -1.54 -15.88 53.14
CA SER A 116 -2.48 -16.98 52.95
C SER A 116 -3.85 -16.35 52.71
N PHE A 117 -4.68 -17.07 51.97
CA PHE A 117 -6.10 -16.79 51.79
C PHE A 117 -6.82 -16.68 53.15
N THR A 118 -7.52 -15.56 53.41
CA THR A 118 -8.48 -15.47 54.52
C THR A 118 -9.67 -14.61 54.10
N THR A 119 -10.84 -15.24 54.04
CA THR A 119 -12.18 -14.65 53.87
C THR A 119 -12.81 -14.36 55.23
N VAL A 120 -13.41 -13.19 55.43
CA VAL A 120 -14.56 -12.89 56.33
C VAL A 120 -14.94 -11.40 56.25
N PRO A 121 -16.14 -10.94 56.65
CA PRO A 121 -17.47 -11.19 56.10
C PRO A 121 -18.25 -9.88 55.82
N ASN A 122 -19.41 -9.99 55.16
CA ASN A 122 -20.37 -8.88 55.01
C ASN A 122 -20.95 -8.44 56.35
N TYR A 123 -20.99 -7.12 56.58
CA TYR A 123 -21.97 -6.46 57.44
C TYR A 123 -22.50 -5.22 56.70
N ASP A 124 -23.79 -5.25 56.37
CA ASP A 124 -24.57 -4.09 55.97
C ASP A 124 -24.83 -3.21 57.21
N ASN A 125 -24.61 -1.90 57.09
CA ASN A 125 -25.53 -0.92 57.65
C ASN A 125 -25.31 0.46 57.02
N ASP A 126 -26.41 1.06 56.60
CA ASP A 126 -26.53 2.38 56.00
C ASP A 126 -26.26 3.52 56.99
N ASP A 127 -26.12 4.71 56.38
CA ASP A 127 -26.23 6.07 56.91
C ASP A 127 -24.95 6.87 57.20
N GLU A 128 -24.98 8.05 56.58
CA GLU A 128 -24.37 9.32 56.94
C GLU A 128 -23.39 9.92 55.92
N ALA A 129 -23.82 11.10 55.48
CA ALA A 129 -23.37 11.85 54.32
C ALA A 129 -22.45 13.03 54.71
N TRP A 130 -22.05 13.78 53.68
CA TRP A 130 -21.37 15.10 53.68
C TRP A 130 -19.85 15.00 53.93
N SER A 131 -18.95 15.65 53.17
CA SER A 131 -19.00 16.92 52.44
C SER A 131 -17.80 16.94 51.45
N VAL A 132 -18.01 17.27 50.17
CA VAL A 132 -17.65 18.55 49.50
C VAL A 132 -16.16 18.92 49.58
N ASP A 133 -15.50 18.97 48.43
CA ASP A 133 -14.65 20.11 48.03
C ASP A 133 -14.51 20.17 46.48
N ASP A 134 -15.16 21.20 45.93
CA ASP A 134 -14.72 22.12 44.87
C ASP A 134 -14.18 21.60 43.53
N ILE A 135 -15.07 21.61 42.52
CA ILE A 135 -14.70 21.98 41.14
C ILE A 135 -15.62 23.12 40.70
N VAL A 136 -15.08 24.34 40.73
CA VAL A 136 -15.65 25.54 40.12
C VAL A 136 -15.20 25.63 38.66
N GLU A 137 -16.22 25.58 37.79
CA GLU A 137 -16.45 26.34 36.55
C GLU A 137 -15.30 26.59 35.55
N LEU A 138 -15.58 26.29 34.28
CA LEU A 138 -16.03 27.34 33.35
C LEU A 138 -16.75 26.75 32.13
N GLN A 139 -18.00 27.20 31.97
CA GLN A 139 -18.91 26.92 30.87
C GLN A 139 -18.57 27.79 29.64
N VAL A 140 -18.93 27.29 28.46
CA VAL A 140 -19.32 28.12 27.31
C VAL A 140 -20.74 27.72 26.93
N GLU A 141 -21.60 28.74 26.85
CA GLU A 141 -23.05 28.72 26.68
C GLU A 141 -23.53 28.17 25.33
N VAL A 142 -24.73 27.58 25.32
CA VAL A 142 -25.61 27.58 24.14
C VAL A 142 -27.06 27.89 24.55
N LEU A 143 -27.61 28.93 23.93
CA LEU A 143 -28.99 29.41 24.03
C LEU A 143 -30.05 28.34 23.67
N GLY A 144 -31.17 28.34 24.39
CA GLY A 144 -32.29 27.43 24.20
C GLY A 144 -33.46 27.99 23.41
N VAL A 145 -34.40 27.11 23.03
CA VAL A 145 -35.83 27.40 22.83
C VAL A 145 -36.65 26.13 23.17
N ARG A 146 -37.81 26.36 23.80
CA ARG A 146 -38.77 25.43 24.42
C ARG A 146 -39.56 24.56 23.42
N GLY A 147 -39.98 23.37 23.87
CA GLY A 147 -41.12 22.63 23.32
C GLY A 147 -41.27 21.24 23.96
N GLY A 148 -42.31 21.05 24.78
CA GLY A 148 -42.51 19.84 25.60
C GLY A 148 -42.87 18.57 24.82
N GLY A 149 -42.46 17.43 25.37
CA GLY A 149 -42.84 16.10 24.92
C GLY A 149 -42.30 15.04 25.88
N THR A 150 -43.20 14.35 26.55
CA THR A 150 -42.97 13.27 27.51
C THR A 150 -42.25 12.09 26.84
N PHE A 151 -41.07 11.69 27.31
CA PHE A 151 -40.46 10.41 26.97
C PHE A 151 -39.85 9.74 28.20
N SER A 152 -40.26 8.48 28.43
CA SER A 152 -39.79 7.62 29.51
C SER A 152 -38.29 7.37 29.43
N LEU A 153 -37.59 7.62 30.53
CA LEU A 153 -36.22 7.18 30.78
C LEU A 153 -36.23 5.70 31.18
N ASN A 154 -36.08 4.80 30.21
CA ASN A 154 -35.56 3.46 30.48
C ASN A 154 -34.03 3.55 30.46
N ASN A 155 -33.45 3.87 31.62
CA ASN A 155 -32.00 3.87 31.81
C ASN A 155 -31.51 2.42 31.98
N GLY A 156 -31.40 1.70 30.86
CA GLY A 156 -30.69 0.44 30.81
C GLY A 156 -29.18 0.70 30.78
N PHE A 157 -28.51 0.62 31.92
CA PHE A 157 -27.06 0.45 31.98
C PHE A 157 -26.70 -0.87 31.28
N ARG A 158 -26.47 -0.80 29.96
CA ARG A 158 -25.84 -1.89 29.23
C ARG A 158 -24.36 -1.88 29.60
N CYS A 159 -23.99 -2.79 30.49
CA CYS A 159 -22.60 -3.17 30.72
C CYS A 159 -21.95 -3.50 29.35
N LEU A 160 -21.12 -2.58 28.86
CA LEU A 160 -20.30 -2.80 27.68
C LEU A 160 -19.29 -3.89 28.03
N THR A 161 -19.54 -5.11 27.57
CA THR A 161 -18.59 -6.19 27.73
C THR A 161 -17.30 -5.83 27.00
N ALA A 162 -16.13 -6.11 27.60
CA ALA A 162 -14.81 -5.85 27.02
C ALA A 162 -14.64 -6.29 25.54
N PRO A 163 -15.31 -7.34 25.03
CA PRO A 163 -15.31 -7.68 23.60
C PRO A 163 -15.93 -6.61 22.69
N SER A 164 -16.96 -5.89 23.16
CA SER A 164 -17.62 -4.82 22.40
C SER A 164 -16.75 -3.57 22.32
N CYS A 165 -16.05 -3.22 23.40
CA CYS A 165 -15.04 -2.17 23.38
C CYS A 165 -13.85 -2.55 22.49
N ARG A 166 -13.40 -3.81 22.53
CA ARG A 166 -12.31 -4.30 21.68
C ARG A 166 -12.70 -4.28 20.19
N ARG A 167 -13.95 -4.60 19.85
CA ARG A 167 -14.49 -4.52 18.49
C ARG A 167 -14.57 -3.08 18.00
N ARG A 168 -15.09 -2.16 18.82
CA ARG A 168 -15.16 -0.72 18.50
C ARG A 168 -13.78 -0.06 18.40
N LEU A 169 -12.81 -0.46 19.25
CA LEU A 169 -11.41 -0.01 19.16
C LEU A 169 -10.72 -0.58 17.93
N SER A 170 -10.98 -1.84 17.54
CA SER A 170 -10.46 -2.41 16.29
C SER A 170 -11.07 -1.76 15.04
N GLU A 171 -12.34 -1.34 15.12
CA GLU A 171 -13.01 -0.58 14.06
C GLU A 171 -12.47 0.86 13.98
N GLN A 172 -12.17 1.51 15.11
CA GLN A 172 -11.56 2.84 15.15
C GLN A 172 -10.09 2.83 14.70
N LEU A 173 -9.30 1.80 15.04
CA LEU A 173 -7.94 1.59 14.54
C LEU A 173 -7.90 1.20 13.05
N ALA A 174 -9.04 0.83 12.45
CA ALA A 174 -9.17 0.52 11.03
C ALA A 174 -9.59 1.73 10.17
N HIS A 175 -9.80 2.91 10.77
CA HIS A 175 -10.13 4.12 10.01
C HIS A 175 -8.87 4.70 9.37
N THR A 176 -8.75 4.54 8.07
CA THR A 176 -7.74 5.15 7.21
C THR A 176 -7.97 6.65 7.14
N PRO A 177 -6.98 7.52 7.47
CA PRO A 177 -7.09 8.96 7.23
C PRO A 177 -6.84 9.25 5.74
N THR A 178 -7.76 8.82 4.87
CA THR A 178 -7.68 9.11 3.43
C THR A 178 -8.84 9.98 2.99
N SER A 179 -8.60 10.98 2.14
CA SER A 179 -9.67 11.77 1.49
C SER A 179 -10.56 10.92 0.56
N PHE A 180 -10.14 9.70 0.27
CA PHE A 180 -10.85 8.73 -0.57
C PHE A 180 -11.99 8.07 0.20
N ARG A 181 -13.20 8.13 -0.37
CA ARG A 181 -14.36 7.41 0.17
C ARG A 181 -14.19 5.91 -0.09
N ARG A 182 -14.65 5.09 0.85
CA ARG A 182 -14.66 3.64 0.69
C ARG A 182 -15.62 3.26 -0.43
N ASP A 183 -15.07 2.92 -1.59
CA ASP A 183 -15.80 2.35 -2.72
C ASP A 183 -15.96 0.83 -2.48
N PRO A 184 -17.18 0.30 -2.31
CA PRO A 184 -17.41 -1.12 -2.18
C PRO A 184 -16.87 -1.92 -3.37
N GLU A 185 -16.93 -1.36 -4.58
CA GLU A 185 -16.47 -2.02 -5.82
C GLU A 185 -14.94 -1.96 -6.00
N ASP A 186 -14.27 -1.05 -5.29
CA ASP A 186 -12.81 -0.93 -5.32
C ASP A 186 -12.18 -0.64 -3.94
N PRO A 187 -12.13 -1.64 -3.04
CA PRO A 187 -11.47 -1.50 -1.73
C PRO A 187 -9.95 -1.30 -1.84
N SER A 188 -9.32 -1.67 -2.97
CA SER A 188 -7.86 -1.53 -3.15
C SER A 188 -7.41 -0.09 -3.27
N ALA A 189 -8.25 0.80 -3.79
CA ALA A 189 -7.93 2.22 -3.93
C ALA A 189 -7.67 2.90 -2.58
N VAL A 190 -8.53 2.64 -1.59
CA VAL A 190 -8.35 3.18 -0.22
C VAL A 190 -7.11 2.60 0.43
N ALA A 191 -6.89 1.29 0.23
CA ALA A 191 -5.69 0.65 0.75
C ALA A 191 -4.41 1.24 0.12
N LEU A 192 -4.40 1.59 -1.16
CA LEU A 192 -3.22 2.15 -1.84
C LEU A 192 -3.04 3.66 -1.60
N LYS A 193 -4.12 4.40 -1.29
CA LYS A 193 -4.03 5.83 -0.95
C LYS A 193 -3.56 6.08 0.49
N GLU A 194 -3.74 5.14 1.40
CA GLU A 194 -3.15 5.26 2.75
C GLU A 194 -1.64 5.48 2.63
N PRO A 195 -1.09 6.58 3.20
CA PRO A 195 0.34 6.80 3.20
C PRO A 195 1.08 5.58 3.78
N TRP A 196 2.09 5.10 3.07
CA TRP A 196 2.84 3.90 3.42
C TRP A 196 3.36 3.93 4.87
N GLN A 197 3.81 5.09 5.33
CA GLN A 197 4.33 5.26 6.69
C GLN A 197 3.26 5.03 7.77
N GLU A 198 2.03 5.47 7.54
CA GLU A 198 0.92 5.28 8.46
C GLU A 198 0.47 3.83 8.49
N LYS A 199 0.40 3.20 7.31
CA LYS A 199 0.13 1.76 7.20
C LYS A 199 1.15 0.92 7.95
N VAL A 200 2.45 1.23 7.75
CA VAL A 200 3.54 0.57 8.47
C VAL A 200 3.38 0.76 9.97
N ARG A 201 3.11 1.98 10.44
CA ARG A 201 2.90 2.27 11.87
C ARG A 201 1.74 1.46 12.45
N ARG A 202 0.58 1.48 11.79
CA ARG A 202 -0.64 0.79 12.21
C ARG A 202 -0.45 -0.73 12.29
N ILE A 203 0.18 -1.32 11.28
CA ILE A 203 0.48 -2.77 11.27
C ILE A 203 1.52 -3.11 12.33
N ARG A 204 2.54 -2.26 12.52
CA ARG A 204 3.58 -2.44 13.54
C ARG A 204 3.01 -2.45 14.95
N GLU A 205 2.13 -1.50 15.28
CA GLU A 205 1.48 -1.40 16.58
C GLU A 205 0.58 -2.61 16.89
N GLY A 206 -0.07 -3.17 15.86
CA GLY A 206 -0.88 -4.39 15.98
C GLY A 206 -0.09 -5.70 15.83
N SER A 207 1.23 -5.65 15.70
CA SER A 207 2.06 -6.83 15.46
C SER A 207 2.75 -7.34 16.73
N PRO A 208 2.71 -8.67 17.01
CA PRO A 208 3.55 -9.28 18.03
C PRO A 208 5.05 -9.07 17.81
N TYR A 209 5.49 -8.90 16.56
CA TYR A 209 6.89 -8.72 16.18
C TYR A 209 7.28 -7.24 16.00
N GLY A 210 6.30 -6.32 16.02
CA GLY A 210 6.52 -4.91 15.68
C GLY A 210 7.49 -4.16 16.61
N HIS A 211 7.68 -4.65 17.84
CA HIS A 211 8.63 -4.07 18.79
C HIS A 211 10.11 -4.37 18.44
N LEU A 212 10.37 -5.35 17.57
CA LEU A 212 11.73 -5.73 17.22
C LEU A 212 12.38 -4.69 16.29
N PRO A 213 13.68 -4.37 16.48
CA PRO A 213 14.37 -3.37 15.65
C PRO A 213 14.61 -3.84 14.21
N SER A 214 14.77 -5.16 14.01
CA SER A 214 14.90 -5.79 12.69
C SER A 214 13.57 -5.95 11.95
N TRP A 215 12.45 -5.55 12.57
CA TRP A 215 11.14 -5.67 11.93
C TRP A 215 11.01 -4.73 10.74
N ARG A 216 10.55 -5.30 9.62
CA ARG A 216 10.22 -4.58 8.39
C ARG A 216 8.88 -5.08 7.84
N LEU A 217 8.19 -4.20 7.14
CA LEU A 217 6.99 -4.54 6.38
C LEU A 217 7.31 -4.47 4.90
N LEU A 218 6.99 -5.52 4.17
CA LEU A 218 7.05 -5.59 2.72
C LEU A 218 5.64 -5.69 2.14
N SER A 219 5.50 -5.33 0.86
CA SER A 219 4.27 -5.48 0.10
C SER A 219 4.57 -6.18 -1.22
N VAL A 220 3.65 -7.04 -1.67
CA VAL A 220 3.81 -7.78 -2.91
C VAL A 220 2.45 -8.02 -3.56
N ILE A 221 2.39 -7.83 -4.87
CA ILE A 221 1.26 -8.24 -5.70
C ILE A 221 1.57 -9.63 -6.24
N VAL A 222 0.67 -10.57 -5.99
CA VAL A 222 0.76 -11.93 -6.53
C VAL A 222 -0.14 -12.01 -7.76
N LYS A 223 0.44 -12.35 -8.93
CA LYS A 223 -0.30 -12.58 -10.18
C LYS A 223 -0.28 -14.07 -10.51
N CYS A 224 -1.47 -14.66 -10.64
CA CYS A 224 -1.67 -16.07 -10.94
C CYS A 224 -2.37 -16.20 -12.29
N GLY A 225 -1.77 -16.93 -13.22
CA GLY A 225 -2.25 -17.09 -14.59
C GLY A 225 -1.70 -16.07 -15.58
N ASP A 226 -0.79 -15.18 -15.18
CA ASP A 226 -0.16 -14.17 -16.04
C ASP A 226 1.32 -14.47 -16.24
N ASP A 227 1.77 -14.31 -17.49
CA ASP A 227 3.18 -14.41 -17.87
C ASP A 227 3.89 -13.08 -17.65
N LEU A 228 4.76 -13.02 -16.63
CA LEU A 228 5.47 -11.78 -16.29
C LEU A 228 6.83 -11.63 -17.00
N ARG A 229 7.18 -12.52 -17.94
CA ARG A 229 8.46 -12.42 -18.67
C ARG A 229 8.55 -11.16 -19.52
N GLN A 230 7.46 -10.75 -20.15
CA GLN A 230 7.41 -9.48 -20.90
C GLN A 230 7.54 -8.27 -19.97
N GLU A 231 6.88 -8.31 -18.81
CA GLU A 231 7.03 -7.27 -17.79
C GLU A 231 8.47 -7.23 -17.23
N LEU A 232 9.14 -8.38 -17.08
CA LEU A 232 10.53 -8.46 -16.65
C LEU A 232 11.49 -7.85 -17.69
N LEU A 233 11.26 -8.10 -18.98
CA LEU A 233 12.02 -7.45 -20.07
C LEU A 233 11.84 -5.92 -20.01
N ALA A 234 10.60 -5.46 -19.87
CA ALA A 234 10.32 -4.02 -19.71
C ALA A 234 11.04 -3.44 -18.48
N PHE A 235 11.03 -4.15 -17.34
CA PHE A 235 11.75 -3.74 -16.14
C PHE A 235 13.27 -3.57 -16.39
N GLN A 236 13.91 -4.50 -17.10
CA GLN A 236 15.32 -4.41 -17.42
C GLN A 236 15.63 -3.22 -18.33
N VAL A 237 14.82 -3.00 -19.36
CA VAL A 237 14.98 -1.84 -20.26
C VAL A 237 14.74 -0.52 -19.51
N LEU A 238 13.71 -0.46 -18.65
CA LEU A 238 13.46 0.70 -17.79
C LEU A 238 14.67 1.01 -16.88
N LYS A 239 15.26 -0.01 -16.26
CA LYS A 239 16.48 0.15 -15.45
C LYS A 239 17.65 0.67 -16.29
N GLN A 240 17.83 0.13 -17.49
CA GLN A 240 18.90 0.57 -18.38
C GLN A 240 18.73 2.02 -18.84
N LEU A 241 17.51 2.42 -19.23
CA LEU A 241 17.19 3.80 -19.62
C LEU A 241 17.37 4.77 -18.44
N GLN A 242 16.94 4.38 -17.23
CA GLN A 242 17.15 5.15 -16.01
C GLN A 242 18.63 5.46 -15.80
N SER A 243 19.49 4.44 -15.85
CA SER A 243 20.94 4.63 -15.70
C SER A 243 21.56 5.47 -16.81
N ILE A 244 21.06 5.37 -18.05
CA ILE A 244 21.53 6.20 -19.18
C ILE A 244 21.21 7.67 -18.93
N TRP A 245 19.98 8.00 -18.54
CA TRP A 245 19.57 9.38 -18.30
C TRP A 245 20.26 9.98 -17.06
N GLU A 246 20.49 9.19 -16.01
CA GLU A 246 21.32 9.58 -14.87
C GLU A 246 22.76 9.88 -15.30
N GLN A 247 23.37 9.01 -16.12
CA GLN A 247 24.74 9.20 -16.62
C GLN A 247 24.89 10.46 -17.48
N GLU A 248 23.91 10.74 -18.35
CA GLU A 248 23.91 11.91 -19.24
C GLU A 248 23.32 13.17 -18.56
N ARG A 249 22.98 13.09 -17.26
CA ARG A 249 22.39 14.18 -16.46
C ARG A 249 21.11 14.76 -17.07
N VAL A 250 20.32 13.92 -17.72
CA VAL A 250 19.01 14.30 -18.24
C VAL A 250 17.99 14.06 -17.13
N PRO A 251 17.25 15.09 -16.67
CA PRO A 251 16.35 14.98 -15.52
C PRO A 251 15.00 14.37 -15.94
N LEU A 252 15.04 13.22 -16.61
CA LEU A 252 13.88 12.38 -16.86
C LEU A 252 13.65 11.49 -15.65
N TRP A 253 12.38 11.19 -15.40
CA TRP A 253 12.00 10.37 -14.27
C TRP A 253 11.20 9.16 -14.74
N ILE A 254 11.57 7.98 -14.26
CA ILE A 254 10.81 6.73 -14.41
C ILE A 254 10.99 5.90 -13.15
N LYS A 255 10.03 5.00 -12.88
CA LYS A 255 10.02 4.16 -11.69
C LYS A 255 9.95 2.68 -12.08
N PRO A 256 11.10 2.02 -12.33
CA PRO A 256 11.10 0.58 -12.53
C PRO A 256 10.72 -0.12 -11.22
N TYR A 257 9.71 -0.98 -11.27
CA TYR A 257 9.22 -1.78 -10.14
C TYR A 257 9.64 -3.24 -10.31
N LYS A 258 10.06 -3.91 -9.23
CA LYS A 258 10.66 -5.24 -9.33
C LYS A 258 9.64 -6.29 -9.77
N ILE A 259 10.08 -7.15 -10.69
CA ILE A 259 9.34 -8.30 -11.19
C ILE A 259 10.06 -9.57 -10.76
N LEU A 260 9.32 -10.53 -10.23
CA LEU A 260 9.79 -11.88 -9.93
C LEU A 260 8.98 -12.88 -10.75
N VAL A 261 9.61 -13.49 -11.74
CA VAL A 261 9.01 -14.57 -12.54
C VAL A 261 9.17 -15.88 -11.77
N ILE A 262 8.05 -16.55 -11.47
CA ILE A 262 8.05 -17.82 -10.73
C ILE A 262 7.86 -18.99 -11.70
N SER A 263 6.94 -18.85 -12.65
CA SER A 263 6.68 -19.80 -13.73
C SER A 263 6.27 -19.06 -15.01
N ALA A 264 5.99 -19.80 -16.08
CA ALA A 264 5.47 -19.23 -17.33
C ALA A 264 4.05 -18.62 -17.19
N ASP A 265 3.35 -18.91 -16.10
CA ASP A 265 1.98 -18.49 -15.82
C ASP A 265 1.82 -17.88 -14.42
N SER A 266 2.91 -17.54 -13.72
CA SER A 266 2.82 -16.89 -12.41
C SER A 266 4.05 -16.08 -12.07
N GLY A 267 3.82 -15.06 -11.25
CA GLY A 267 4.89 -14.24 -10.72
C GLY A 267 4.41 -13.26 -9.67
N MET A 268 5.36 -12.46 -9.19
CA MET A 268 5.14 -11.45 -8.17
C MET A 268 5.66 -10.10 -8.64
N ILE A 269 4.99 -9.04 -8.21
CA ILE A 269 5.34 -7.65 -8.54
C ILE A 269 5.44 -6.85 -7.24
N GLU A 270 6.51 -6.09 -7.09
CA GLU A 270 6.63 -5.08 -6.03
C GLU A 270 5.69 -3.91 -6.36
N PRO A 271 4.64 -3.65 -5.56
CA PRO A 271 3.71 -2.56 -5.84
C PRO A 271 4.38 -1.20 -5.66
N VAL A 272 3.92 -0.23 -6.44
CA VAL A 272 4.26 1.17 -6.23
C VAL A 272 3.40 1.69 -5.07
N VAL A 273 4.05 2.03 -3.96
CA VAL A 273 3.38 2.62 -2.78
C VAL A 273 3.05 4.10 -3.01
N ASN A 274 2.04 4.61 -2.30
CA ASN A 274 1.59 6.00 -2.38
C ASN A 274 1.17 6.44 -3.80
N ALA A 275 0.73 5.50 -4.64
CA ALA A 275 0.30 5.76 -6.00
C ALA A 275 -1.03 5.07 -6.29
N VAL A 276 -1.88 5.78 -7.03
CA VAL A 276 -3.23 5.31 -7.43
C VAL A 276 -3.43 5.57 -8.91
N SER A 277 -4.27 4.77 -9.59
CA SER A 277 -4.52 4.96 -11.01
C SER A 277 -5.24 6.29 -11.29
N ILE A 278 -4.93 6.93 -12.41
CA ILE A 278 -5.63 8.15 -12.85
C ILE A 278 -7.13 7.88 -12.99
N HIS A 279 -7.52 6.68 -13.45
CA HIS A 279 -8.92 6.27 -13.50
C HIS A 279 -9.59 6.39 -12.12
N GLN A 280 -8.92 5.91 -11.08
CA GLN A 280 -9.46 5.93 -9.73
C GLN A 280 -9.47 7.33 -9.13
N ILE A 281 -8.45 8.15 -9.39
CA ILE A 281 -8.45 9.57 -9.00
C ILE A 281 -9.67 10.27 -9.57
N LYS A 282 -9.94 10.09 -10.86
CA LYS A 282 -11.10 10.73 -11.52
C LYS A 282 -12.42 10.19 -10.99
N LYS A 283 -12.53 8.88 -10.77
CA LYS A 283 -13.74 8.25 -10.21
C LYS A 283 -14.06 8.80 -8.81
N GLN A 284 -13.03 9.02 -7.98
CA GLN A 284 -13.21 9.41 -6.58
C GLN A 284 -13.29 10.91 -6.34
N SER A 285 -12.47 11.70 -7.03
CA SER A 285 -12.48 13.17 -6.90
C SER A 285 -13.61 13.81 -7.71
N LEU A 286 -14.02 13.18 -8.82
CA LEU A 286 -14.91 13.76 -9.84
C LEU A 286 -14.36 15.06 -10.45
N LEU A 287 -13.03 15.26 -10.37
CA LEU A 287 -12.33 16.43 -10.88
C LEU A 287 -11.59 16.14 -12.19
N SER A 288 -11.26 17.21 -12.91
CA SER A 288 -10.22 17.14 -13.94
C SER A 288 -8.85 16.86 -13.29
N LEU A 289 -7.87 16.40 -14.08
CA LEU A 289 -6.54 16.13 -13.53
C LEU A 289 -5.88 17.42 -13.02
N LEU A 290 -6.05 18.56 -13.70
CA LEU A 290 -5.54 19.84 -13.26
C LEU A 290 -6.20 20.31 -11.95
N ASP A 291 -7.53 20.20 -11.85
CA ASP A 291 -8.24 20.57 -10.62
C ASP A 291 -7.83 19.69 -9.43
N TYR A 292 -7.58 18.39 -9.68
CA TYR A 292 -7.01 17.50 -8.67
C TYR A 292 -5.62 17.96 -8.20
N PHE A 293 -4.75 18.38 -9.12
CA PHE A 293 -3.43 18.94 -8.77
C PHE A 293 -3.56 20.22 -7.95
N LEU A 294 -4.50 21.12 -8.30
CA LEU A 294 -4.76 22.34 -7.54
C LEU A 294 -5.29 22.05 -6.13
N GLN A 295 -6.15 21.04 -6.01
CA GLN A 295 -6.71 20.61 -4.73
C GLN A 295 -5.65 19.97 -3.83
N GLU A 296 -4.83 19.05 -4.36
CA GLU A 296 -3.88 18.25 -3.56
C GLU A 296 -2.57 19.02 -3.28
N HIS A 297 -2.09 19.81 -4.25
CA HIS A 297 -0.78 20.47 -4.17
C HIS A 297 -0.87 22.00 -3.98
N GLY A 298 -2.06 22.59 -4.05
CA GLY A 298 -2.29 24.03 -3.89
C GLY A 298 -2.38 24.79 -5.21
N ASN A 299 -2.59 26.10 -5.11
CA ASN A 299 -2.77 26.97 -6.28
C ASN A 299 -1.51 27.06 -7.17
N TYR A 300 -1.68 27.52 -8.41
CA TYR A 300 -0.64 27.63 -9.45
C TYR A 300 0.72 28.21 -9.00
N ASN A 301 0.72 29.17 -8.08
CA ASN A 301 1.93 29.87 -7.63
C ASN A 301 2.56 29.26 -6.36
N THR A 302 2.03 28.15 -5.85
CA THR A 302 2.58 27.48 -4.68
C THR A 302 3.77 26.62 -5.07
N GLU A 303 4.80 26.57 -4.22
CA GLU A 303 5.98 25.72 -4.45
C GLU A 303 5.61 24.24 -4.60
N SER A 304 4.62 23.78 -3.84
CA SER A 304 4.09 22.42 -3.90
C SER A 304 3.48 22.12 -5.28
N PHE A 305 2.61 22.98 -5.82
CA PHE A 305 2.07 22.80 -7.18
C PHE A 305 3.18 22.83 -8.25
N LEU A 306 4.09 23.81 -8.19
CA LEU A 306 5.16 23.94 -9.18
C LEU A 306 6.10 22.72 -9.17
N THR A 307 6.38 22.17 -7.98
CA THR A 307 7.17 20.95 -7.82
C THR A 307 6.43 19.73 -8.38
N ALA A 308 5.15 19.55 -8.02
CA ALA A 308 4.34 18.46 -8.52
C ALA A 308 4.15 18.52 -10.06
N GLN A 309 3.95 19.72 -10.61
CA GLN A 309 3.87 19.95 -12.06
C GLN A 309 5.19 19.60 -12.75
N ARG A 310 6.34 19.96 -12.16
CA ARG A 310 7.65 19.58 -12.68
C ARG A 310 7.84 18.07 -12.70
N ASN A 311 7.49 17.41 -11.60
CA ASN A 311 7.54 15.95 -11.45
C ASN A 311 6.65 15.26 -12.50
N PHE A 312 5.45 15.80 -12.72
CA PHE A 312 4.53 15.35 -13.76
C PHE A 312 5.16 15.46 -15.16
N VAL A 313 5.76 16.60 -15.49
CA VAL A 313 6.42 16.82 -16.79
C VAL A 313 7.60 15.87 -17.00
N GLN A 314 8.47 15.73 -16.00
CA GLN A 314 9.67 14.89 -16.08
C GLN A 314 9.33 13.41 -16.21
N SER A 315 8.33 12.95 -15.45
CA SER A 315 7.82 11.58 -15.54
C SER A 315 7.08 11.32 -16.85
N CYS A 316 6.26 12.27 -17.31
CA CYS A 316 5.55 12.16 -18.57
C CYS A 316 6.50 12.09 -19.77
N ALA A 317 7.54 12.93 -19.82
CA ALA A 317 8.55 12.86 -20.87
C ALA A 317 9.31 11.52 -20.84
N GLY A 318 9.64 11.02 -19.64
CA GLY A 318 10.35 9.75 -19.47
C GLY A 318 9.53 8.57 -19.98
N TYR A 319 8.29 8.44 -19.52
CA TYR A 319 7.40 7.36 -19.97
C TYR A 319 6.94 7.52 -21.42
N CYS A 320 6.89 8.73 -21.98
CA CYS A 320 6.64 8.92 -23.41
C CYS A 320 7.75 8.28 -24.26
N LEU A 321 9.02 8.52 -23.91
CA LEU A 321 10.16 7.88 -24.57
C LEU A 321 10.16 6.36 -24.36
N VAL A 322 9.85 5.87 -23.16
CA VAL A 322 9.72 4.43 -22.90
C VAL A 322 8.66 3.82 -23.81
N CYS A 323 7.46 4.41 -23.87
CA CYS A 323 6.37 3.88 -24.69
C CYS A 323 6.72 3.90 -26.17
N TYR A 324 7.43 4.93 -26.63
CA TYR A 324 7.92 5.02 -28.01
C TYR A 324 8.98 3.94 -28.32
N LEU A 325 10.00 3.78 -27.48
CA LEU A 325 11.10 2.85 -27.73
C LEU A 325 10.67 1.38 -27.61
N LEU A 326 9.85 1.06 -26.60
CA LEU A 326 9.36 -0.31 -26.37
C LEU A 326 8.08 -0.64 -27.13
N GLN A 327 7.50 0.32 -27.88
CA GLN A 327 6.22 0.16 -28.56
C GLN A 327 5.14 -0.41 -27.61
N VAL A 328 5.03 0.21 -26.43
CA VAL A 328 4.08 -0.22 -25.40
C VAL A 328 2.66 0.00 -25.90
N LYS A 329 1.79 -1.00 -25.72
CA LYS A 329 0.37 -0.95 -26.11
C LYS A 329 -0.53 -0.94 -24.88
N ASP A 330 -1.85 -0.86 -25.12
CA ASP A 330 -2.87 -0.91 -24.07
C ASP A 330 -2.66 0.18 -22.99
N ARG A 331 -2.45 1.43 -23.45
CA ARG A 331 -2.26 2.59 -22.56
C ARG A 331 -3.58 3.30 -22.32
N HIS A 332 -4.14 3.11 -21.13
CA HIS A 332 -5.35 3.79 -20.65
C HIS A 332 -5.15 4.26 -19.20
N ASN A 333 -6.06 5.11 -18.69
CA ASN A 333 -5.96 5.71 -17.34
C ASN A 333 -5.93 4.70 -16.18
N GLY A 334 -6.20 3.41 -16.44
CA GLY A 334 -6.06 2.34 -15.45
C GLY A 334 -4.62 1.81 -15.34
N ASN A 335 -3.82 1.95 -16.39
CA ASN A 335 -2.43 1.50 -16.48
C ASN A 335 -1.42 2.65 -16.24
N ILE A 336 -1.91 3.83 -15.87
CA ILE A 336 -1.12 5.01 -15.50
C ILE A 336 -1.49 5.38 -14.08
N LEU A 337 -0.53 5.23 -13.17
CA LEU A 337 -0.63 5.68 -11.79
C LEU A 337 -0.15 7.12 -11.66
N LEU A 338 -0.65 7.82 -10.66
CA LEU A 338 -0.14 9.10 -10.17
C LEU A 338 0.29 8.90 -8.71
N ASP A 339 1.52 9.26 -8.38
CA ASP A 339 2.02 9.23 -7.01
C ASP A 339 1.72 10.54 -6.24
N ALA A 340 1.94 10.51 -4.93
CA ALA A 340 1.72 11.65 -4.04
C ALA A 340 2.64 12.86 -4.32
N ASP A 341 3.70 12.69 -5.11
CA ASP A 341 4.64 13.77 -5.48
C ASP A 341 4.32 14.36 -6.87
N GLY A 342 3.29 13.85 -7.55
CA GLY A 342 2.84 14.32 -8.87
C GLY A 342 3.46 13.60 -10.07
N HIS A 343 4.24 12.53 -9.88
CA HIS A 343 4.77 11.75 -10.99
C HIS A 343 3.74 10.78 -11.56
N ILE A 344 3.75 10.60 -12.88
CA ILE A 344 3.05 9.49 -13.51
C ILE A 344 3.93 8.24 -13.55
N ILE A 345 3.32 7.07 -13.37
CA ILE A 345 4.00 5.77 -13.37
C ILE A 345 3.21 4.80 -14.24
N HIS A 346 3.80 4.37 -15.35
CA HIS A 346 3.17 3.37 -16.21
C HIS A 346 3.38 1.98 -15.62
N ILE A 347 2.31 1.20 -15.59
CA ILE A 347 2.30 -0.20 -15.13
C ILE A 347 1.74 -1.13 -16.21
N ASP A 348 1.84 -2.43 -15.98
CA ASP A 348 1.30 -3.48 -16.86
C ASP A 348 1.91 -3.41 -18.28
N PHE A 349 3.18 -3.79 -18.41
CA PHE A 349 3.89 -3.85 -19.70
C PHE A 349 3.66 -5.19 -20.44
N GLY A 350 2.48 -5.79 -20.29
CA GLY A 350 2.15 -7.09 -20.89
C GLY A 350 2.02 -7.10 -22.43
N PHE A 351 2.04 -5.94 -23.08
CA PHE A 351 2.00 -5.80 -24.53
C PHE A 351 3.05 -4.80 -25.00
N ILE A 352 4.23 -5.31 -25.34
CA ILE A 352 5.36 -4.52 -25.86
C ILE A 352 5.87 -5.08 -27.19
N LEU A 353 6.57 -4.26 -27.98
CA LEU A 353 7.18 -4.62 -29.26
C LEU A 353 6.15 -5.22 -30.25
N SER A 354 6.41 -6.44 -30.72
CA SER A 354 5.55 -7.16 -31.67
C SER A 354 4.32 -7.81 -31.02
N SER A 355 4.27 -7.90 -29.69
CA SER A 355 3.09 -8.42 -28.97
C SER A 355 1.93 -7.45 -29.13
N SER A 356 0.76 -7.93 -29.54
CA SER A 356 -0.45 -7.11 -29.70
C SER A 356 -1.63 -7.79 -29.00
N PRO A 357 -2.52 -7.03 -28.33
CA PRO A 357 -3.80 -7.58 -27.90
C PRO A 357 -4.53 -8.13 -29.12
N ARG A 358 -4.84 -9.43 -29.14
CA ARG A 358 -5.61 -10.04 -30.24
C ARG A 358 -6.99 -9.34 -30.28
N ASN A 359 -7.40 -8.86 -31.45
CA ASN A 359 -8.71 -8.26 -31.79
C ASN A 359 -8.90 -6.73 -31.67
N LEU A 360 -7.86 -5.91 -31.46
CA LEU A 360 -7.98 -4.45 -31.58
C LEU A 360 -7.17 -3.91 -32.77
N GLY A 361 -7.77 -3.92 -33.95
CA GLY A 361 -7.25 -3.26 -35.14
C GLY A 361 -7.39 -1.73 -35.15
N PHE A 362 -7.33 -1.05 -34.00
CA PHE A 362 -7.74 0.37 -33.90
C PHE A 362 -6.89 1.31 -33.04
N GLU A 363 -5.85 0.87 -32.33
CA GLU A 363 -4.95 1.81 -31.67
C GLU A 363 -3.50 1.64 -32.13
N THR A 364 -3.09 2.51 -33.04
CA THR A 364 -1.72 2.64 -33.55
C THR A 364 -0.82 3.46 -32.62
N SER A 365 -1.38 4.16 -31.63
CA SER A 365 -0.64 5.11 -30.78
C SER A 365 -0.18 4.45 -29.47
N ALA A 366 1.13 4.24 -29.33
CA ALA A 366 1.77 3.63 -28.17
C ALA A 366 1.60 4.44 -26.86
N PHE A 367 1.32 5.75 -26.94
CA PHE A 367 0.97 6.62 -25.82
C PHE A 367 0.17 7.81 -26.34
N LYS A 368 -0.90 8.18 -25.64
CA LYS A 368 -1.77 9.31 -26.02
C LYS A 368 -1.59 10.45 -25.03
N LEU A 369 -0.91 11.51 -25.47
CA LEU A 369 -0.88 12.76 -24.74
C LEU A 369 -2.26 13.42 -24.83
N THR A 370 -3.03 13.36 -23.75
CA THR A 370 -4.40 13.90 -23.70
C THR A 370 -4.37 15.41 -23.45
N THR A 371 -5.48 16.08 -23.77
CA THR A 371 -5.65 17.51 -23.44
C THR A 371 -5.51 17.74 -21.94
N GLU A 372 -6.05 16.86 -21.09
CA GLU A 372 -5.89 16.97 -19.63
C GLU A 372 -4.43 16.95 -19.17
N PHE A 373 -3.57 16.18 -19.83
CA PHE A 373 -2.15 16.16 -19.50
C PHE A 373 -1.49 17.48 -19.90
N VAL A 374 -1.86 18.01 -21.07
CA VAL A 374 -1.38 19.32 -21.53
C VAL A 374 -1.85 20.45 -20.62
N ASP A 375 -3.08 20.38 -20.11
CA ASP A 375 -3.62 21.37 -19.16
C ASP A 375 -2.82 21.38 -17.86
N VAL A 376 -2.44 20.20 -17.32
CA VAL A 376 -1.53 20.11 -16.17
C VAL A 376 -0.16 20.72 -16.49
N MET A 377 0.32 20.62 -17.73
CA MET A 377 1.58 21.26 -18.20
C MET A 377 1.44 22.77 -18.48
N GLY A 378 0.28 23.37 -18.25
CA GLY A 378 0.05 24.81 -18.50
C GLY A 378 -0.30 25.16 -19.94
N GLY A 379 -0.79 24.20 -20.73
CA GLY A 379 -1.24 24.41 -22.11
C GLY A 379 -0.15 24.18 -23.17
N LEU A 380 -0.54 24.18 -24.45
CA LEU A 380 0.37 23.93 -25.59
C LEU A 380 1.47 25.00 -25.73
N ASP A 381 1.16 26.23 -25.33
CA ASP A 381 2.10 27.37 -25.36
C ASP A 381 2.78 27.60 -23.99
N GLY A 382 2.55 26.73 -23.01
CA GLY A 382 3.11 26.83 -21.67
C GLY A 382 4.60 26.50 -21.61
N ASP A 383 5.35 27.17 -20.73
CA ASP A 383 6.78 26.94 -20.52
C ASP A 383 7.11 25.48 -20.18
N MET A 384 6.26 24.85 -19.36
CA MET A 384 6.41 23.46 -18.96
C MET A 384 6.15 22.47 -20.11
N PHE A 385 5.30 22.82 -21.08
CA PHE A 385 5.13 22.03 -22.30
C PHE A 385 6.34 22.14 -23.24
N ASN A 386 6.96 23.33 -23.32
CA ASN A 386 8.24 23.49 -24.02
C ASN A 386 9.35 22.71 -23.32
N TYR A 387 9.39 22.74 -21.99
CA TYR A 387 10.30 21.94 -21.17
C TYR A 387 10.11 20.43 -21.40
N TYR A 388 8.86 19.94 -21.44
CA TYR A 388 8.51 18.57 -21.81
C TYR A 388 9.13 18.15 -23.16
N LYS A 389 8.94 18.95 -24.22
CA LYS A 389 9.51 18.68 -25.55
C LYS A 389 11.04 18.65 -25.52
N MET A 390 11.67 19.57 -24.79
CA MET A 390 13.12 19.61 -24.62
C MET A 390 13.64 18.37 -23.91
N LEU A 391 12.99 17.93 -22.83
CA LEU A 391 13.36 16.71 -22.10
C LEU A 391 13.26 15.46 -22.98
N MET A 392 12.21 15.35 -23.80
CA MET A 392 12.10 14.24 -24.75
C MET A 392 13.27 14.22 -25.75
N LEU A 393 13.65 15.38 -26.29
CA LEU A 393 14.78 15.47 -27.22
C LEU A 393 16.09 15.08 -26.55
N GLN A 394 16.38 15.63 -25.36
CA GLN A 394 17.58 15.30 -24.60
C GLN A 394 17.64 13.81 -24.25
N GLY A 395 16.53 13.24 -23.77
CA GLY A 395 16.42 11.84 -23.41
C GLY A 395 16.58 10.91 -24.61
N LEU A 396 16.06 11.28 -25.79
CA LEU A 396 16.22 10.51 -27.01
C LEU A 396 17.67 10.54 -27.52
N ILE A 397 18.34 11.70 -27.46
CA ILE A 397 19.77 11.81 -27.80
C ILE A 397 20.62 10.93 -26.86
N ALA A 398 20.35 10.99 -25.55
CA ALA A 398 21.01 10.14 -24.56
C ALA A 398 20.78 8.64 -24.84
N ALA A 399 19.53 8.24 -25.12
CA ALA A 399 19.21 6.85 -25.46
C ALA A 399 19.94 6.37 -26.73
N ARG A 400 20.03 7.23 -27.77
CA ARG A 400 20.77 6.92 -29.00
C ARG A 400 22.27 6.69 -28.75
N LYS A 401 22.89 7.50 -27.89
CA LYS A 401 24.33 7.37 -27.56
C LYS A 401 24.67 6.04 -26.89
N HIS A 402 23.70 5.43 -26.20
CA HIS A 402 23.86 4.16 -25.46
C HIS A 402 22.97 3.05 -26.01
N MET A 403 22.56 3.13 -27.29
CA MET A 403 21.54 2.24 -27.86
C MET A 403 21.91 0.75 -27.74
N ASP A 404 23.18 0.42 -27.93
CA ASP A 404 23.66 -0.97 -27.90
C ASP A 404 23.38 -1.64 -26.56
N LYS A 405 23.49 -0.90 -25.44
CA LYS A 405 23.18 -1.43 -24.10
C LYS A 405 21.71 -1.80 -23.95
N VAL A 406 20.80 -1.04 -24.57
CA VAL A 406 19.36 -1.30 -24.53
C VAL A 406 19.00 -2.45 -25.47
N VAL A 407 19.53 -2.43 -26.69
CA VAL A 407 19.28 -3.48 -27.71
C VAL A 407 19.78 -4.83 -27.23
N GLN A 408 20.97 -4.89 -26.61
CA GLN A 408 21.55 -6.12 -26.07
C GLN A 408 20.61 -6.84 -25.08
N ILE A 409 19.89 -6.09 -24.23
CA ILE A 409 18.93 -6.69 -23.28
C ILE A 409 17.80 -7.39 -24.03
N VAL A 410 17.25 -6.74 -25.06
CA VAL A 410 16.16 -7.28 -25.86
C VAL A 410 16.62 -8.50 -26.68
N GLU A 411 17.81 -8.44 -27.29
CA GLU A 411 18.36 -9.53 -28.08
C GLU A 411 18.61 -10.79 -27.25
N ILE A 412 19.19 -10.65 -26.06
CA ILE A 412 19.44 -11.78 -25.16
C ILE A 412 18.12 -12.43 -24.72
N MET A 413 17.12 -11.61 -24.38
CA MET A 413 15.81 -12.10 -23.93
C MET A 413 14.93 -12.62 -25.07
N GLN A 414 15.26 -12.33 -26.33
CA GLN A 414 14.58 -12.92 -27.49
C GLN A 414 15.11 -14.34 -27.80
N GLN A 415 16.37 -14.63 -27.48
CA GLN A 415 17.01 -15.92 -27.74
C GLN A 415 16.77 -16.96 -26.64
N GLY A 416 16.47 -16.52 -25.41
CA GLY A 416 16.15 -17.37 -24.25
C GLY A 416 14.65 -17.50 -23.99
#